data_AF-A0A3D0PAP7-F1
#
_entry.id   AF-A0A3D0PAP7-F1
#
_cell.length_a   1.000
_cell.length_b   1.000
_cell.length_c   1.000
_cell.angle_alpha   90.00
_cell.angle_beta   90.00
_cell.angle_gamma   90.00
#
_symmetry.space_group_name_H-M   'P 1'
#
loop_
_entity.id
_entity.type
_entity.pdbx_description
1 polymer ?
#
loop_
_entity_poly.entity_id
_entity_poly.type
_entity_poly.pdbx_seq_one_letter_code
_entity_poly.pdbx_strand_id
1 'polypeptide(L)'
;MHQYQDLLRHVLANGTKHEDRTGVGTISAFGYQTRFDLRAGFPIVTTKRVPFRWVAEELFWLLSGSTDEADLRARGVDIWQEWATEEQTARFGREEGDLGPVYGYLWRSFGGDYPQMNGVDQIARLIREIEANPNSRRLIVTGWNP
;
A
#
# COMPACT_ATOMS: atom_id res chain seq x y z
N MET A 1 6.55 -20.46 -0.95
CA MET A 1 5.07 -20.29 -0.95
C MET A 1 4.38 -20.96 0.22
N HIS A 2 4.96 -22.00 0.84
CA HIS A 2 4.39 -22.62 2.03
C HIS A 2 4.14 -21.60 3.14
N GLN A 3 4.99 -20.57 3.30
CA GLN A 3 4.81 -19.51 4.29
C GLN A 3 3.43 -18.82 4.23
N TYR A 4 2.94 -18.51 3.03
CA TYR A 4 1.60 -17.91 2.85
C TYR A 4 0.49 -18.91 3.18
N GLN A 5 0.65 -20.18 2.76
CA GLN A 5 -0.33 -21.23 3.06
C GLN A 5 -0.36 -21.60 4.55
N ASP A 6 0.78 -21.57 5.23
CA ASP A 6 0.91 -21.78 6.66
C ASP A 6 0.22 -20.67 7.46
N LEU A 7 0.37 -19.41 7.02
CA LEU A 7 -0.40 -18.29 7.55
C LEU A 7 -1.91 -18.53 7.40
N LEU A 8 -2.39 -18.90 6.20
CA LEU A 8 -3.81 -19.17 5.97
C LEU A 8 -4.32 -20.33 6.85
N ARG A 9 -3.56 -21.43 6.95
CA ARG A 9 -3.89 -22.55 7.84
C ARG A 9 -3.94 -22.12 9.30
N HIS A 10 -2.99 -21.31 9.74
CA HIS A 10 -2.96 -20.81 11.11
C HIS A 10 -4.18 -19.97 11.43
N VAL A 11 -4.56 -19.03 10.56
CA VAL A 11 -5.77 -18.19 10.72
C VAL A 11 -7.03 -19.06 10.79
N LEU A 12 -7.17 -20.04 9.90
CA LEU A 12 -8.36 -20.91 9.88
C LEU A 12 -8.47 -21.83 11.11
N ALA A 13 -7.33 -22.34 11.61
CA ALA A 13 -7.31 -23.27 12.73
C ALA A 13 -7.37 -22.59 14.11
N ASN A 14 -6.77 -21.40 14.25
CA ASN A 14 -6.55 -20.74 15.55
C ASN A 14 -7.13 -19.32 15.64
N GLY A 15 -7.65 -18.77 14.54
CA GLY A 15 -8.19 -17.41 14.51
C GLY A 15 -9.51 -17.28 15.26
N THR A 16 -9.85 -16.05 15.63
CA THR A 16 -11.12 -15.70 16.28
C THR A 16 -12.09 -15.10 15.26
N LYS A 17 -13.37 -15.46 15.36
CA LYS A 17 -14.44 -14.93 14.52
C LYS A 17 -14.93 -13.59 15.06
N HIS A 18 -15.05 -12.59 14.18
CA HIS A 18 -15.56 -11.27 14.50
C HIS A 18 -16.36 -10.68 13.35
N GLU A 19 -17.25 -9.73 13.64
CA GLU A 19 -17.85 -8.86 12.64
C GLU A 19 -16.84 -7.79 12.20
N ASP A 20 -17.00 -7.28 10.97
CA ASP A 20 -16.15 -6.23 10.42
C ASP A 20 -17.00 -5.13 9.74
N ARG A 21 -16.35 -4.02 9.37
CA ARG A 21 -17.02 -2.84 8.79
C ARG A 21 -17.79 -3.10 7.50
N THR A 22 -17.53 -4.21 6.80
CA THR A 22 -18.22 -4.59 5.56
C THR A 22 -19.46 -5.45 5.82
N GLY A 23 -19.64 -5.95 7.05
CA GLY A 23 -20.75 -6.82 7.44
C GLY A 23 -20.62 -8.28 6.98
N VAL A 24 -19.55 -8.65 6.27
CA VAL A 24 -19.32 -10.04 5.82
C VAL A 24 -18.87 -10.95 6.98
N GLY A 25 -18.07 -10.40 7.90
CA GLY A 25 -17.47 -11.15 9.00
C GLY A 25 -16.08 -11.68 8.62
N THR A 26 -15.23 -11.86 9.63
CA THR A 26 -13.81 -12.17 9.46
C THR A 26 -13.35 -13.22 10.48
N ILE A 27 -12.39 -14.07 10.08
CA ILE A 27 -11.57 -14.88 10.99
C ILE A 27 -10.18 -14.24 11.05
N SER A 28 -9.75 -13.78 12.22
CA SER A 28 -8.49 -13.04 12.36
C SER A 28 -7.56 -13.66 13.41
N ALA A 29 -6.26 -13.40 13.23
CA ALA A 29 -5.21 -13.66 14.21
C ALA A 29 -4.35 -12.40 14.34
N PHE A 30 -3.82 -12.12 15.53
CA PHE A 30 -3.01 -10.93 15.78
C PHE A 30 -1.52 -11.27 15.83
N GLY A 31 -0.74 -10.66 14.93
CA GLY A 31 0.70 -10.81 14.87
C GLY A 31 1.17 -12.14 14.28
N TYR A 32 1.50 -12.14 12.99
CA TYR A 32 2.13 -13.28 12.31
C TYR A 32 3.24 -12.76 11.39
N GLN A 33 4.42 -13.38 11.43
CA GLN A 33 5.55 -12.94 10.62
C GLN A 33 5.85 -13.95 9.50
N THR A 34 6.07 -13.42 8.30
CA THR A 34 6.58 -14.20 7.16
C THR A 34 7.83 -13.53 6.62
N ARG A 35 8.75 -14.32 6.06
CA ARG A 35 9.99 -13.87 5.43
C ARG A 35 10.19 -14.62 4.12
N PHE A 36 10.66 -13.90 3.11
CA PHE A 36 10.95 -14.44 1.78
C PHE A 36 12.38 -14.03 1.39
N ASP A 37 13.20 -15.01 0.97
CA ASP A 37 14.55 -14.71 0.47
C ASP A 37 14.47 -14.33 -1.02
N LEU A 38 14.68 -13.04 -1.31
CA LEU A 38 14.61 -12.51 -2.67
C LEU A 38 15.77 -12.97 -3.57
N ARG A 39 16.85 -13.52 -3.00
CA ARG A 39 17.95 -14.13 -3.77
C ARG A 39 17.57 -15.49 -4.34
N ALA A 40 16.59 -16.17 -3.72
CA ALA A 40 16.08 -17.46 -4.16
C ALA A 40 14.97 -17.34 -5.23
N GLY A 41 14.43 -16.13 -5.44
CA GLY A 41 13.41 -15.84 -6.43
C GLY A 41 12.42 -14.77 -5.99
N PHE A 42 11.42 -14.51 -6.83
CA PHE A 42 10.38 -13.51 -6.55
C PHE A 42 9.16 -14.16 -5.88
N PRO A 43 8.69 -13.69 -4.71
CA PRO A 43 7.66 -14.35 -3.91
C PRO A 43 6.23 -14.10 -4.40
N ILE A 44 6.00 -14.23 -5.71
CA ILE A 44 4.64 -14.18 -6.28
C ILE A 44 3.92 -15.49 -5.98
N VAL A 45 2.67 -15.40 -5.52
CA VAL A 45 1.84 -16.58 -5.25
C VAL A 45 1.59 -17.35 -6.53
N THR A 46 1.84 -18.66 -6.52
CA THR A 46 1.68 -19.54 -7.70
C THR A 46 0.43 -20.42 -7.65
N THR A 47 -0.20 -20.57 -6.48
CA THR A 47 -1.43 -21.38 -6.33
C THR A 47 -2.69 -20.66 -6.84
N LYS A 48 -2.56 -19.39 -7.22
CA LYS A 48 -3.55 -18.62 -7.96
C LYS A 48 -2.81 -17.57 -8.79
N ARG A 49 -3.39 -17.14 -9.90
CA ARG A 49 -2.79 -16.07 -10.72
C ARG A 49 -2.88 -14.73 -9.98
N VAL A 50 -1.79 -13.97 -9.99
CA VAL A 50 -1.74 -12.58 -9.51
C VAL A 50 -1.61 -11.65 -10.72
N PRO A 51 -2.43 -10.59 -10.84
CA PRO A 51 -2.31 -9.61 -11.92
C PRO A 51 -1.09 -8.70 -11.68
N PHE A 52 0.12 -9.20 -11.90
CA PHE A 52 1.36 -8.51 -11.54
C PHE A 52 1.50 -7.13 -12.19
N ARG A 53 1.00 -6.94 -13.42
CA ARG A 53 0.97 -5.63 -14.07
C ARG A 53 0.25 -4.59 -13.20
N TRP A 54 -0.89 -4.94 -12.60
CA TRP A 54 -1.66 -4.02 -11.77
C TRP A 54 -0.87 -3.59 -10.53
N VAL A 55 -0.21 -4.55 -9.87
CA VAL A 55 0.67 -4.29 -8.71
C VAL A 55 1.83 -3.38 -9.09
N ALA A 56 2.43 -3.59 -10.27
CA ALA A 56 3.54 -2.75 -10.74
C ALA A 56 3.10 -1.32 -11.09
N GLU A 57 1.97 -1.15 -11.79
CA GLU A 57 1.42 0.17 -12.13
C GLU A 57 0.99 0.94 -10.88
N GLU A 58 0.38 0.27 -9.90
CA GLU A 58 0.08 0.86 -8.60
C GLU A 58 1.36 1.34 -7.90
N LEU A 59 2.41 0.51 -7.86
CA LEU A 59 3.69 0.93 -7.27
C LEU A 59 4.29 2.15 -7.99
N PHE A 60 4.20 2.22 -9.32
CA PHE A 60 4.67 3.40 -10.07
C PHE A 60 3.83 4.65 -9.78
N TRP A 61 2.51 4.50 -9.63
CA TRP A 61 1.62 5.59 -9.22
C TRP A 61 1.91 6.06 -7.79
N LEU A 62 2.14 5.14 -6.84
CA LEU A 62 2.59 5.48 -5.49
C LEU A 62 3.94 6.22 -5.50
N LEU A 63 4.89 5.74 -6.30
CA LEU A 63 6.20 6.38 -6.43
C LEU A 63 6.12 7.73 -7.13
N SER A 64 5.13 8.00 -8.00
CA SER A 64 4.97 9.32 -8.62
C SER A 64 4.50 10.38 -7.61
N GLY A 65 3.84 9.95 -6.54
CA GLY A 65 3.20 10.84 -5.57
C GLY A 65 1.80 11.28 -5.97
N SER A 66 1.24 10.74 -7.07
CA SER A 66 -0.13 11.02 -7.46
C SER A 66 -1.13 10.45 -6.45
N THR A 67 -2.26 11.13 -6.36
CA THR A 67 -3.40 10.82 -5.49
C THR A 67 -4.71 10.76 -6.26
N ASP A 68 -4.67 10.99 -7.58
CA ASP A 68 -5.82 10.90 -8.47
C ASP A 68 -5.93 9.48 -9.04
N GLU A 69 -7.06 8.83 -8.80
CA GLU A 69 -7.38 7.51 -9.36
C GLU A 69 -7.34 7.50 -10.89
N ALA A 70 -7.68 8.61 -11.54
CA ALA A 70 -7.71 8.71 -13.00
C ALA A 70 -6.35 8.41 -13.65
N ASP A 71 -5.25 8.73 -12.97
CA ASP A 71 -3.89 8.44 -13.44
C ASP A 71 -3.61 6.92 -13.50
N LEU A 72 -4.14 6.17 -12.53
CA LEU A 72 -4.00 4.72 -12.47
C LEU A 72 -4.96 4.06 -13.47
N ARG A 73 -6.18 4.57 -13.59
CA ARG A 73 -7.18 4.12 -14.56
C ARG A 73 -6.74 4.33 -16.00
N ALA A 74 -6.05 5.43 -16.31
CA ALA A 74 -5.44 5.67 -17.62
C ALA A 74 -4.41 4.59 -18.02
N ARG A 75 -3.85 3.86 -17.05
CA ARG A 75 -2.93 2.72 -17.26
C ARG A 75 -3.65 1.37 -17.33
N GLY A 76 -4.99 1.38 -17.30
CA GLY A 76 -5.85 0.20 -17.34
C GLY A 76 -5.92 -0.56 -16.02
N VAL A 77 -5.82 0.16 -14.90
CA VAL A 77 -5.87 -0.40 -13.54
C VAL A 77 -6.88 0.39 -12.72
N ASP A 78 -7.91 -0.28 -12.21
CA ASP A 78 -9.09 0.31 -11.54
C ASP A 78 -9.24 -0.17 -10.09
N ILE A 79 -8.18 -0.74 -9.51
CA ILE A 79 -8.21 -1.36 -8.16
C ILE A 79 -8.55 -0.36 -7.05
N TRP A 80 -8.50 0.95 -7.29
CA TRP A 80 -8.84 2.00 -6.33
C TRP A 80 -10.22 2.63 -6.58
N GLN A 81 -10.92 2.26 -7.65
CA GLN A 81 -12.14 2.92 -8.12
C GLN A 81 -13.25 2.98 -7.06
N GLU A 82 -13.43 1.92 -6.27
CA GLU A 82 -14.48 1.86 -5.23
C GLU A 82 -14.30 2.93 -4.13
N TRP A 83 -13.08 3.42 -3.92
CA TRP A 83 -12.77 4.46 -2.94
C TRP A 83 -12.68 5.87 -3.52
N ALA A 84 -12.74 5.98 -4.86
CA ALA A 84 -12.53 7.23 -5.59
C ALA A 84 -13.83 7.82 -6.19
N THR A 85 -14.99 7.23 -5.87
CA THR A 85 -16.28 7.76 -6.34
C THR A 85 -16.56 9.14 -5.74
N GLU A 86 -17.38 9.94 -6.42
CA GLU A 86 -17.83 11.24 -5.91
C GLU A 86 -18.38 11.14 -4.48
N GLU A 87 -19.21 10.12 -4.19
CA GLU A 87 -19.76 9.90 -2.86
C GLU A 87 -18.65 9.68 -1.81
N GLN A 88 -17.61 8.90 -2.13
CA GLN A 88 -16.54 8.59 -1.18
C GLN A 88 -15.61 9.78 -0.95
N THR A 89 -15.22 10.49 -2.01
CA THR A 89 -14.27 11.60 -1.91
C THR A 89 -14.93 12.86 -1.33
N ALA A 90 -16.22 13.09 -1.62
CA ALA A 90 -17.00 14.19 -1.05
C ALA A 90 -17.12 14.11 0.48
N ARG A 91 -17.05 12.91 1.09
CA ARG A 91 -17.00 12.74 2.56
C ARG A 91 -15.82 13.45 3.21
N PHE A 92 -14.80 13.77 2.42
CA PHE A 92 -13.62 14.51 2.84
C PHE A 92 -13.49 15.88 2.17
N GLY A 93 -14.55 16.36 1.50
CA GLY A 93 -14.57 17.64 0.79
C GLY A 93 -13.68 17.66 -0.45
N ARG A 94 -13.52 16.52 -1.14
CA ARG A 94 -12.67 16.35 -2.33
C ARG A 94 -13.50 16.07 -3.57
N GLU A 95 -12.91 16.32 -4.74
CA GLU A 95 -13.51 16.01 -6.03
C GLU A 95 -13.49 14.49 -6.32
N GLU A 96 -14.30 14.03 -7.27
CA GLU A 96 -14.24 12.63 -7.73
C GLU A 96 -12.81 12.28 -8.19
N GLY A 97 -12.32 11.09 -7.85
CA GLY A 97 -10.96 10.67 -8.18
C GLY A 97 -9.89 11.06 -7.15
N ASP A 98 -10.08 12.15 -6.40
CA ASP A 98 -9.11 12.64 -5.41
C ASP A 98 -9.15 11.82 -4.11
N LEU A 99 -8.23 10.86 -3.99
CA LEU A 99 -8.07 10.00 -2.82
C LEU A 99 -7.48 10.73 -1.61
N GLY A 100 -7.03 11.98 -1.76
CA GLY A 100 -6.37 12.76 -0.72
C GLY A 100 -4.93 12.34 -0.47
N PRO A 101 -4.32 12.75 0.66
CA PRO A 101 -2.91 12.50 0.97
C PRO A 101 -2.64 11.04 1.39
N VAL A 102 -2.90 10.09 0.49
CA VAL A 102 -2.63 8.66 0.68
C VAL A 102 -1.16 8.33 0.41
N TYR A 103 -0.80 7.07 0.62
CA TYR A 103 0.53 6.46 0.41
C TYR A 103 1.51 7.28 -0.45
N GLY A 104 1.25 7.44 -1.75
CA GLY A 104 2.18 8.10 -2.67
C GLY A 104 2.50 9.54 -2.27
N TYR A 105 1.48 10.34 -1.95
CA TYR A 105 1.68 11.68 -1.40
C TYR A 105 2.49 11.63 -0.11
N LEU A 106 2.17 10.75 0.84
CA LEU A 106 2.93 10.64 2.09
C LEU A 106 4.37 10.21 1.85
N TRP A 107 4.64 9.38 0.85
CA TRP A 107 6.01 8.95 0.49
C TRP A 107 6.84 10.08 -0.12
N ARG A 108 6.20 10.99 -0.88
CA ARG A 108 6.89 12.05 -1.63
C ARG A 108 6.78 13.44 -0.98
N SER A 109 5.86 13.64 -0.03
CA SER A 109 5.52 14.92 0.62
C SER A 109 4.99 14.71 2.06
N PHE A 110 5.69 13.93 2.88
CA PHE A 110 5.27 13.67 4.27
C PHE A 110 5.19 14.95 5.10
N GLY A 111 4.06 15.19 5.76
CA GLY A 111 3.83 16.38 6.59
C GLY A 111 3.68 17.69 5.81
N GLY A 112 3.52 17.62 4.48
CA GLY A 112 3.22 18.79 3.64
C GLY A 112 1.74 19.17 3.66
N ASP A 113 1.45 20.37 3.17
CA ASP A 113 0.09 20.91 3.05
C ASP A 113 -0.58 20.34 1.80
N TYR A 114 -1.52 19.40 1.94
CA TYR A 114 -2.21 18.83 0.76
C TYR A 114 -3.07 19.89 0.05
N PRO A 115 -3.04 20.02 -1.30
CA PRO A 115 -2.39 19.15 -2.29
C PRO A 115 -0.96 19.59 -2.71
N GLN A 116 -0.33 20.53 -2.01
CA GLN A 116 1.04 20.94 -2.31
C GLN A 116 2.07 19.84 -1.99
N MET A 117 3.06 19.67 -2.87
CA MET A 117 4.17 18.73 -2.67
C MET A 117 5.34 19.40 -1.94
N ASN A 118 5.09 19.98 -0.77
CA ASN A 118 6.05 20.79 0.00
C ASN A 118 6.58 20.10 1.28
N GLY A 119 6.21 18.83 1.51
CA GLY A 119 6.66 18.04 2.65
C GLY A 119 7.99 17.33 2.45
N VAL A 120 8.26 16.32 3.29
CA VAL A 120 9.48 15.51 3.22
C VAL A 120 9.33 14.40 2.18
N ASP A 121 10.18 14.41 1.16
CA ASP A 121 10.33 13.28 0.23
C ASP A 121 11.10 12.12 0.91
N GLN A 122 10.34 11.18 1.48
CA GLN A 122 10.87 10.03 2.22
C GLN A 122 11.62 9.06 1.30
N ILE A 123 11.15 8.87 0.06
CA ILE A 123 11.78 7.96 -0.90
C ILE A 123 13.15 8.49 -1.34
N ALA A 124 13.22 9.77 -1.73
CA ALA A 124 14.48 10.37 -2.12
C ALA A 124 15.48 10.40 -0.96
N ARG A 125 15.00 10.65 0.27
CA ARG A 125 15.84 10.56 1.47
C ARG A 125 16.32 9.13 1.75
N LEU A 126 15.46 8.13 1.62
CA LEU A 126 15.82 6.73 1.85
C LEU A 126 16.92 6.29 0.88
N ILE A 127 16.79 6.59 -0.42
CA ILE A 127 17.78 6.23 -1.44
C ILE A 127 19.13 6.85 -1.10
N ARG A 128 19.17 8.16 -0.82
CA ARG A 128 20.41 8.85 -0.42
C ARG A 128 21.06 8.25 0.82
N GLU A 129 20.27 7.89 1.82
CA GLU A 129 20.78 7.28 3.06
C GLU A 129 21.29 5.85 2.85
N ILE A 130 20.67 5.06 1.96
CA ILE A 130 21.20 3.72 1.58
C ILE A 130 22.57 3.87 0.92
N GLU A 131 22.73 4.85 0.03
CA GLU A 131 23.99 5.09 -0.69
C GLU A 131 25.09 5.64 0.23
N ALA A 132 24.77 6.62 1.07
CA ALA A 132 25.76 7.34 1.88
C ALA A 132 26.01 6.70 3.27
N ASN A 133 25.00 6.05 3.87
CA ASN A 133 25.04 5.51 5.22
C ASN A 133 24.21 4.21 5.36
N PRO A 134 24.60 3.12 4.67
CA PRO A 134 23.81 1.89 4.60
C PRO A 134 23.61 1.20 5.96
N ASN A 135 24.46 1.49 6.96
CA ASN A 135 24.34 0.93 8.31
C ASN A 135 23.37 1.70 9.21
N SER A 136 22.76 2.77 8.69
CA SER A 136 21.75 3.52 9.40
C SER A 136 20.59 2.62 9.81
N ARG A 137 20.17 2.73 11.08
CA ARG A 137 18.97 2.03 11.61
C ARG A 137 17.69 2.85 11.44
N ARG A 138 17.74 3.90 10.61
CA ARG A 138 16.66 4.88 10.39
C ARG A 138 16.16 4.88 8.93
N LEU A 139 16.46 3.82 8.18
CA LEU A 139 16.05 3.60 6.80
C LEU A 139 14.59 3.12 6.78
N ILE A 140 13.65 4.03 7.04
CA ILE A 140 12.22 3.74 7.18
C ILE A 140 11.43 4.74 6.34
N VAL A 141 10.38 4.25 5.67
CA VAL A 141 9.35 5.05 5.02
C VAL A 141 8.02 4.69 5.66
N THR A 142 7.20 5.69 5.97
CA THR A 142 5.87 5.48 6.57
C THR A 142 4.76 6.02 5.66
N GLY A 143 3.65 5.29 5.58
CA GLY A 143 2.39 5.75 4.99
C GLY A 143 1.35 6.15 6.05
N TRP A 144 1.78 6.33 7.31
CA TRP A 144 0.89 6.67 8.43
C TRP A 144 1.23 8.06 8.98
N ASN A 145 0.27 9.00 8.87
CA ASN A 145 0.36 10.38 9.34
C ASN A 145 -0.94 10.74 10.10
N PRO A 146 -0.94 10.67 11.46
CA PRO A 146 -2.10 10.98 12.30
C PRO A 146 -2.58 12.43 12.27
#